data_AF-A0AAW6YP36-F1
#
_entry.id   AF-A0AAW6YP36-F1
#
_cell.length_a   1.000
_cell.length_b   1.000
_cell.length_c   1.000
_cell.angle_alpha   90.00
_cell.angle_beta   90.00
_cell.angle_gamma   90.00
#
_symmetry.space_group_name_H-M   'P 1'
#
loop_
_entity.id
_entity.type
_entity.pdbx_description
1 polymer ?
#
loop_
_entity_poly.entity_id
_entity_poly.type
_entity_poly.pdbx_seq_one_letter_code
_entity_poly.pdbx_strand_id
1 'polypeptide(L)'
;IYQAYLQEGQHSKRHQAVEKGLKDRKIPISYRSKRDLDQLTQGANHQGFVLEVAAYQYYSVDDLFQVAKDRGEDPFFILLDGIMDPHN
;
A
#
# COMPACT_ATOMS: atom_id res chain seq x y z
N ILE A 1 6.75 1.39 -3.69
CA ILE A 1 5.90 0.71 -4.70
C ILE A 1 6.75 0.60 -5.95
N TYR A 2 7.04 -0.61 -6.41
CA TYR A 2 7.83 -0.84 -7.61
C TYR A 2 6.97 -0.74 -8.87
N GLN A 3 5.76 -1.31 -8.80
CA GLN A 3 4.85 -1.43 -9.92
C GLN A 3 3.41 -1.42 -9.42
N ALA A 4 2.52 -0.77 -10.18
CA ALA A 4 1.07 -0.87 -9.99
C ALA A 4 0.45 -1.65 -11.15
N TYR A 5 -0.52 -2.51 -10.84
CA TYR A 5 -1.36 -3.22 -11.80
C TYR A 5 -2.80 -2.72 -11.68
N LEU A 6 -3.34 -2.17 -12.75
CA LEU A 6 -4.70 -1.62 -12.82
C LEU A 6 -5.57 -2.47 -13.73
N GLN A 7 -6.83 -2.67 -13.36
CA GLN A 7 -7.76 -3.41 -14.21
C GLN A 7 -8.13 -2.60 -15.46
N GLU A 8 -8.04 -3.23 -16.62
CA GLU A 8 -8.45 -2.65 -17.91
C GLU A 8 -9.93 -2.27 -17.96
N GLY A 9 -10.25 -1.24 -18.75
CA GLY A 9 -11.63 -0.82 -19.03
C GLY A 9 -12.36 -0.14 -17.87
N GLN A 10 -11.65 0.23 -16.80
CA GLN A 10 -12.24 0.91 -15.65
C GLN A 10 -12.17 2.44 -15.81
N HIS A 11 -13.33 3.10 -15.78
CA HIS A 11 -13.45 4.56 -15.93
C HIS A 11 -14.10 5.25 -14.72
N SER A 12 -14.28 4.55 -13.61
CA SER A 12 -14.85 5.15 -12.41
C SER A 12 -13.98 6.31 -11.89
N LYS A 13 -14.61 7.30 -11.24
CA LYS A 13 -13.90 8.44 -10.61
C LYS A 13 -12.80 7.97 -9.65
N ARG A 14 -13.03 6.87 -8.93
CA ARG A 14 -12.04 6.24 -8.05
C ARG A 14 -10.83 5.74 -8.84
N HIS A 15 -11.04 5.08 -9.96
CA HIS A 15 -9.96 4.59 -10.82
C HIS A 15 -9.09 5.73 -11.34
N GLN A 16 -9.72 6.78 -11.84
CA GLN A 16 -9.01 7.98 -12.32
C GLN A 16 -8.21 8.66 -11.21
N ALA A 17 -8.77 8.76 -9.99
CA ALA A 17 -8.08 9.36 -8.85
C ALA A 17 -6.83 8.55 -8.44
N VAL A 18 -6.94 7.22 -8.39
CA VAL A 18 -5.80 6.34 -8.08
C VAL A 18 -4.75 6.42 -9.19
N GLU A 19 -5.16 6.30 -10.46
CA GLU A 19 -4.27 6.38 -11.60
C GLU A 19 -3.50 7.71 -11.64
N LYS A 20 -4.20 8.84 -11.39
CA LYS A 20 -3.57 10.15 -11.26
C LYS A 20 -2.53 10.16 -10.13
N GLY A 21 -2.89 9.69 -8.94
CA GLY A 21 -1.98 9.64 -7.79
C GLY A 21 -0.75 8.74 -8.00
N LEU A 22 -0.85 7.71 -8.85
CA LEU A 22 0.27 6.87 -9.26
C LEU A 22 1.18 7.60 -10.26
N LYS A 23 0.58 8.27 -11.26
CA LYS A 23 1.32 9.08 -12.25
C LYS A 23 2.06 10.25 -11.60
N ASP A 24 1.42 10.97 -10.69
CA ASP A 24 2.03 12.10 -9.97
C ASP A 24 3.28 11.65 -9.19
N ARG A 25 3.25 10.43 -8.64
CA ARG A 25 4.38 9.81 -7.94
C ARG A 25 5.36 9.06 -8.84
N LYS A 26 5.16 9.11 -10.17
CA LYS A 26 5.96 8.40 -11.18
C LYS A 26 6.06 6.90 -10.94
N ILE A 27 5.01 6.29 -10.41
CA ILE A 27 4.93 4.84 -10.22
C ILE A 27 4.55 4.21 -11.56
N PRO A 28 5.30 3.22 -12.06
CA PRO A 28 4.94 2.47 -13.26
C PRO A 28 3.56 1.81 -13.14
N ILE A 29 2.76 1.91 -14.21
CA ILE A 29 1.40 1.36 -14.28
C ILE A 29 1.33 0.33 -15.41
N SER A 30 0.84 -0.87 -15.10
CA SER A 30 0.56 -1.93 -16.07
C SER A 30 -0.93 -2.24 -16.02
N TYR A 31 -1.61 -2.12 -17.15
CA TYR A 31 -3.00 -2.52 -17.25
C TYR A 31 -3.10 -4.04 -17.44
N ARG A 32 -4.04 -4.68 -16.76
CA ARG A 32 -4.23 -6.14 -16.74
C ARG A 32 -5.71 -6.51 -16.76
N SER A 33 -6.01 -7.72 -17.19
CA SER A 33 -7.37 -8.26 -17.10
C SER A 33 -7.76 -8.53 -15.64
N LYS A 34 -9.07 -8.60 -15.36
CA LYS A 34 -9.56 -8.97 -14.03
C LYS A 34 -8.99 -10.34 -13.59
N ARG A 35 -8.97 -11.30 -14.51
CA ARG A 35 -8.48 -12.66 -14.28
C ARG A 35 -7.01 -12.69 -13.85
N ASP A 36 -6.18 -11.84 -14.45
CA ASP A 36 -4.76 -11.76 -14.07
C ASP A 36 -4.60 -11.21 -12.65
N LEU A 37 -5.40 -10.20 -12.27
CA LEU A 37 -5.40 -9.64 -10.92
C LEU A 37 -5.91 -10.64 -9.89
N ASP A 38 -6.97 -11.39 -10.21
CA ASP A 38 -7.47 -12.49 -9.38
C ASP A 38 -6.35 -13.52 -9.14
N GLN A 39 -5.59 -13.88 -10.18
CA GLN A 39 -4.47 -14.82 -10.05
C GLN A 39 -3.32 -14.27 -9.21
N LEU A 40 -2.92 -13.00 -9.43
CA LEU A 40 -1.85 -12.34 -8.67
C LEU A 40 -2.17 -12.25 -7.18
N THR A 41 -3.45 -12.13 -6.84
CA THR A 41 -3.91 -11.95 -5.46
C THR A 41 -4.49 -13.21 -4.84
N GLN A 42 -4.40 -14.35 -5.53
CA GLN A 42 -4.96 -15.63 -5.08
C GLN A 42 -6.47 -15.54 -4.75
N GLY A 43 -7.20 -14.73 -5.53
CA GLY A 43 -8.63 -14.52 -5.38
C GLY A 43 -9.04 -13.51 -4.31
N ALA A 44 -8.09 -12.74 -3.75
CA ALA A 44 -8.43 -11.68 -2.81
C ALA A 44 -9.23 -10.55 -3.48
N ASN A 45 -9.99 -9.79 -2.67
CA ASN A 45 -10.77 -8.66 -3.17
C ASN A 45 -9.88 -7.45 -3.52
N HIS A 46 -9.27 -7.48 -4.70
CA HIS A 46 -8.34 -6.45 -5.18
C HIS A 46 -9.04 -5.16 -5.67
N GLN A 47 -10.36 -5.18 -5.89
CA GLN A 47 -11.15 -4.01 -6.33
C GLN A 47 -10.59 -3.29 -7.58
N GLY A 48 -9.93 -4.04 -8.46
CA GLY A 48 -9.32 -3.53 -9.69
C GLY A 48 -7.92 -2.91 -9.55
N PHE A 49 -7.26 -3.03 -8.39
CA PHE A 49 -5.90 -2.52 -8.18
C PHE A 49 -5.03 -3.52 -7.43
N VAL A 50 -3.77 -3.68 -7.86
CA VAL A 50 -2.74 -4.44 -7.13
C VAL A 50 -1.45 -3.62 -7.13
N LEU A 51 -0.77 -3.56 -5.99
CA LEU A 51 0.50 -2.84 -5.84
C LEU A 51 1.61 -3.83 -5.46
N GLU A 52 2.69 -3.79 -6.21
CA GLU A 52 3.92 -4.48 -5.86
C GLU A 52 4.80 -3.55 -5.00
N VAL A 53 5.08 -3.98 -3.78
CA VAL A 53 5.79 -3.19 -2.77
C VAL A 53 7.00 -3.94 -2.25
N ALA A 54 7.94 -3.21 -1.66
CA ALA A 54 9.04 -3.80 -0.92
C ALA A 54 8.50 -4.65 0.23
N ALA A 55 9.30 -5.64 0.64
CA ALA A 55 9.03 -6.38 1.87
C ALA A 55 8.87 -5.39 3.05
N TYR A 56 7.96 -5.73 3.95
CA TYR A 56 7.73 -4.92 5.13
C TYR A 56 9.00 -4.87 5.97
N GLN A 57 9.48 -3.66 6.26
CA GLN A 57 10.64 -3.46 7.12
C GLN A 57 10.17 -3.32 8.55
N TYR A 58 10.68 -4.18 9.42
CA TYR A 58 10.51 -4.05 10.86
C TYR A 58 11.55 -3.08 11.38
N TYR A 59 11.10 -2.18 12.26
CA TYR A 59 11.95 -1.20 12.94
C TYR A 59 12.02 -1.54 14.42
N SER A 60 13.17 -1.30 15.02
CA SER A 60 13.33 -1.36 16.47
C SER A 60 12.68 -0.15 17.15
N VAL A 61 12.47 -0.23 18.46
CA VAL A 61 11.95 0.91 19.24
C VAL A 61 12.88 2.12 19.14
N ASP A 62 14.20 1.91 19.17
CA ASP A 62 15.18 2.99 19.04
C ASP A 62 15.08 3.72 17.69
N ASP A 63 14.82 2.98 16.61
CA ASP A 63 14.59 3.56 15.29
C ASP A 63 13.38 4.50 15.29
N LEU A 64 12.30 4.12 15.98
CA LEU A 64 11.08 4.93 16.06
C LEU A 64 11.34 6.26 16.77
N PHE A 65 12.07 6.24 17.89
CA PHE A 65 12.45 7.46 18.61
C PHE A 65 13.39 8.35 17.79
N GLN A 66 14.33 7.74 17.06
CA GLN A 66 15.24 8.48 16.20
C GLN A 66 14.49 9.20 15.08
N VAL A 67 13.49 8.57 14.46
CA VAL A 67 12.65 9.20 13.42
C VAL A 67 11.91 10.43 13.95
N ALA A 68 11.34 10.36 15.16
CA ALA A 68 10.66 11.52 15.77
C ALA A 68 11.63 12.67 16.02
N LYS A 69 12.82 12.35 16.55
CA LYS A 69 13.90 13.32 16.77
C LYS A 69 14.37 13.99 15.49
N ASP A 70 14.58 13.22 14.42
CA ASP A 70 15.04 13.72 13.12
C ASP A 70 14.02 14.67 12.47
N ARG A 71 12.73 14.46 12.75
CA ARG A 71 11.64 15.32 12.28
C ARG A 71 11.38 16.53 13.18
N GLY A 72 11.98 16.56 14.38
CA GLY A 72 11.72 17.60 15.37
C GLY A 72 10.29 17.55 15.94
N GLU A 73 9.69 16.36 15.97
CA GLU A 73 8.32 16.12 16.43
C GLU A 73 8.35 15.39 17.79
N ASP A 74 7.36 15.67 18.65
CA ASP A 74 7.19 14.92 19.90
C ASP A 74 6.78 13.47 19.58
N PRO A 75 7.44 12.46 20.18
CA PRO A 75 7.09 11.06 19.93
C PRO A 75 5.68 10.74 20.44
N PHE A 76 4.83 10.19 19.56
CA PHE A 76 3.50 9.70 19.91
C PHE A 76 3.35 8.25 19.44
N PHE A 77 3.40 7.31 20.38
CA PHE A 77 3.36 5.88 20.11
C PHE A 77 2.16 5.21 20.77
N ILE A 78 1.64 4.17 20.11
CA ILE A 78 0.60 3.29 20.62
C ILE A 78 1.27 1.95 20.96
N LEU A 79 1.10 1.51 22.20
CA LEU A 79 1.57 0.20 22.65
C LEU A 79 0.38 -0.76 22.64
N LEU A 80 0.53 -1.84 21.88
CA LEU A 80 -0.49 -2.88 21.75
C LEU A 80 0.03 -4.13 22.47
N ASP A 81 -0.54 -4.42 23.64
CA ASP A 81 -0.27 -5.65 24.38
C ASP A 81 -1.44 -6.62 24.18
N GLY A 82 -1.13 -7.86 23.80
CA GLY A 82 -2.14 -8.92 23.64
C GLY A 82 -3.04 -8.86 22.39
N ILE A 83 -2.72 -8.07 21.35
CA ILE A 83 -3.46 -8.16 20.07
C ILE A 83 -3.13 -9.47 19.36
N MET A 84 -4.15 -10.32 19.23
CA MET A 84 -4.08 -11.62 18.56
C MET A 84 -5.04 -11.76 17.38
N ASP A 85 -6.06 -10.90 17.28
CA ASP A 85 -7.03 -10.91 16.19
C ASP A 85 -6.65 -9.84 15.14
N PRO A 86 -6.51 -10.20 13.84
CA PRO A 86 -6.28 -9.25 12.75
C PRO A 86 -7.33 -8.15 12.60
N HIS A 87 -8.50 -8.28 13.22
CA HIS A 87 -9.59 -7.29 13.19
C HIS A 87 -9.54 -6.24 14.31
N ASN A 88 -8.61 -6.34 15.27
CA ASN A 88 -8.51 -5.44 16.43
C ASN A 88 -7.79 -4.11 16.14
#